data_AF-A0A496B7P2-F1
#
_entry.id   AF-A0A496B7P2-F1
#
_cell.length_a   1.000
_cell.length_b   1.000
_cell.length_c   1.000
_cell.angle_alpha   90.00
_cell.angle_beta   90.00
_cell.angle_gamma   90.00
#
_symmetry.space_group_name_H-M   'P 1'
#
loop_
_entity.id
_entity.type
_entity.pdbx_description
1 polymer ?
#
loop_
_entity_poly.entity_id
_entity_poly.type
_entity_poly.pdbx_seq_one_letter_code
_entity_poly.pdbx_strand_id
1 'polypeptide(L)'
;LTTNGIGLITQAKDLYDAGLRRINVSLDTLDEAKFEQMTRRKVLSKVLEGLQEAQRCGFDPIKVNAVAMKGFTDDEIVDLAKFARDNAYQLRFIEFMPLDADDIWGRNMFIPGKEIINKIDAVYPLNPVDMNGDAKHDPAKLYQFDDGKGDVGFISSVTEPFCEQCNRIRLTADGQLRTCLFSITETDLLTPLRAGAPDETIGDLIIEAVKQKEAGHQINAVNFVKPKRNMSMIGG
;
A
#
# COMPACT_ATOMS: atom_id res chain seq x y z
N LEU A 1 4.27 5.72 8.27
CA LEU A 1 4.77 6.34 7.02
C LEU A 1 4.76 5.30 5.92
N THR A 2 4.44 5.66 4.68
CA THR A 2 4.70 4.81 3.50
C THR A 2 5.78 5.50 2.66
N THR A 3 6.77 4.75 2.17
CA THR A 3 7.94 5.28 1.47
C THR A 3 8.47 4.28 0.44
N ASN A 4 9.21 4.73 -0.57
CA ASN A 4 9.98 3.87 -1.47
C ASN A 4 11.32 3.42 -0.86
N GLY A 5 11.63 3.84 0.36
CA GLY A 5 12.80 3.39 1.12
C GLY A 5 14.12 4.07 0.80
N ILE A 6 14.24 4.75 -0.35
CA ILE A 6 15.52 5.32 -0.84
C ILE A 6 16.15 6.30 0.17
N GLY A 7 15.33 7.09 0.87
CA GLY A 7 15.78 8.08 1.85
C GLY A 7 15.99 7.56 3.27
N LEU A 8 15.68 6.28 3.56
CA LEU A 8 15.70 5.77 4.92
C LEU A 8 17.10 5.74 5.53
N ILE A 9 18.15 5.51 4.73
CA ILE A 9 19.54 5.53 5.18
C ILE A 9 19.88 6.83 5.93
N THR A 10 19.36 7.97 5.45
CA THR A 10 19.67 9.28 6.05
C THR A 10 18.58 9.78 6.98
N GLN A 11 17.33 9.32 6.84
CA GLN A 11 16.18 9.88 7.55
C GLN A 11 15.62 8.98 8.65
N ALA A 12 15.95 7.68 8.68
CA ALA A 12 15.34 6.73 9.61
C ALA A 12 15.54 7.16 11.06
N LYS A 13 16.76 7.55 11.43
CA LYS A 13 17.07 7.98 12.79
C LYS A 13 16.25 9.21 13.20
N ASP A 14 16.27 10.27 12.41
CA ASP A 14 15.57 11.51 12.73
C ASP A 14 14.05 11.29 12.82
N LEU A 15 13.49 10.48 11.92
CA LEU A 15 12.08 10.08 11.96
C LEU A 15 11.75 9.29 13.24
N TYR A 16 12.62 8.38 13.64
CA TYR A 16 12.44 7.59 14.85
C TYR A 16 12.54 8.45 16.12
N ASP A 17 13.54 9.32 16.20
CA ASP A 17 13.74 10.26 17.30
C ASP A 17 12.55 11.22 17.43
N ALA A 18 11.93 11.61 16.31
CA ALA A 18 10.72 12.42 16.27
C ALA A 18 9.42 11.67 16.69
N GLY A 19 9.51 10.37 16.97
CA GLY A 19 8.40 9.57 17.49
C GLY A 19 7.75 8.61 16.47
N LEU A 20 8.21 8.56 15.22
CA LEU A 20 7.72 7.56 14.27
C LEU A 20 8.19 6.16 14.67
N ARG A 21 7.29 5.17 14.60
CA ARG A 21 7.61 3.78 14.99
C ARG A 21 7.35 2.73 13.92
N ARG A 22 6.49 3.03 12.95
CA ARG A 22 6.03 2.08 11.93
C ARG A 22 6.15 2.66 10.53
N ILE A 23 6.67 1.84 9.62
CA ILE A 23 6.85 2.19 8.21
C ILE A 23 6.32 1.09 7.30
N ASN A 24 5.85 1.49 6.11
CA ASN A 24 5.60 0.62 4.98
C ASN A 24 6.58 1.02 3.87
N VAL A 25 7.33 0.06 3.33
CA VAL A 25 8.29 0.28 2.25
C VAL A 25 7.79 -0.44 1.00
N SER A 26 7.64 0.28 -0.11
CA SER A 26 7.29 -0.34 -1.40
C SER A 26 8.53 -0.97 -2.03
N LEU A 27 8.47 -2.28 -2.30
CA LEU A 27 9.55 -3.04 -2.93
C LEU A 27 8.94 -4.19 -3.75
N ASP A 28 8.79 -3.98 -5.05
CA ASP A 28 8.06 -4.90 -5.94
C ASP A 28 8.92 -6.03 -6.53
N THR A 29 10.25 -5.95 -6.39
CA THR A 29 11.22 -6.90 -6.95
C THR A 29 12.55 -6.79 -6.21
N LEU A 30 13.29 -7.91 -6.14
CA LEU A 30 14.67 -8.00 -5.63
C LEU A 30 15.69 -8.06 -6.78
N ASP A 31 15.23 -8.10 -8.03
CA ASP A 31 16.07 -8.02 -9.23
C ASP A 31 16.37 -6.56 -9.59
N GLU A 32 17.66 -6.23 -9.70
CA GLU A 32 18.13 -4.86 -9.98
C GLU A 32 17.64 -4.34 -11.34
N ALA A 33 17.58 -5.19 -12.37
CA ALA A 33 17.19 -4.77 -13.71
C ALA A 33 15.68 -4.50 -13.78
N LYS A 34 14.85 -5.36 -13.18
CA LYS A 34 13.40 -5.12 -13.06
C LYS A 34 13.12 -3.89 -12.20
N PHE A 35 13.84 -3.71 -11.09
CA PHE A 35 13.71 -2.54 -10.23
C PHE A 35 14.04 -1.25 -11.00
N GLU A 36 15.15 -1.23 -11.74
CA GLU A 36 15.56 -0.11 -12.57
C GLU A 36 14.53 0.17 -13.68
N GLN A 37 13.98 -0.87 -14.31
CA GLN A 37 12.92 -0.73 -15.31
C GLN A 37 11.65 -0.08 -14.73
N MET A 38 11.23 -0.47 -13.51
CA MET A 38 10.05 0.08 -12.85
C MET A 38 10.26 1.52 -12.37
N THR A 39 11.36 1.75 -11.64
CA THR A 39 11.60 3.01 -10.93
C THR A 39 12.36 4.04 -11.78
N ARG A 40 12.89 3.61 -12.93
CA ARG A 40 13.81 4.36 -13.81
C ARG A 40 15.08 4.80 -13.10
N ARG A 41 15.48 4.09 -12.04
CA ARG A 41 16.62 4.40 -11.17
C ARG A 41 17.30 3.12 -10.67
N LYS A 42 18.62 3.07 -10.79
CA LYS A 42 19.45 2.00 -10.25
C LYS A 42 19.78 2.21 -8.77
N VAL A 43 18.80 1.99 -7.90
CA VAL A 43 18.89 2.31 -6.46
C VAL A 43 18.31 1.24 -5.54
N LEU A 44 18.14 0.00 -6.02
CA LEU A 44 17.61 -1.10 -5.20
C LEU A 44 18.47 -1.31 -3.94
N SER A 45 19.80 -1.32 -4.09
CA SER A 45 20.73 -1.43 -2.95
C SER A 45 20.45 -0.41 -1.85
N LYS A 46 20.11 0.84 -2.21
CA LYS A 46 19.78 1.89 -1.24
C LYS A 46 18.47 1.61 -0.49
N VAL A 47 17.50 0.98 -1.15
CA VAL A 47 16.25 0.58 -0.49
C VAL A 47 16.51 -0.53 0.53
N LEU A 48 17.32 -1.52 0.16
CA LEU A 48 17.69 -2.64 1.04
C LEU A 48 18.52 -2.15 2.24
N GLU A 49 19.51 -1.30 2.01
CA GLU A 49 20.28 -0.64 3.09
C GLU A 49 19.37 0.22 3.97
N GLY A 50 18.40 0.93 3.38
CA GLY A 50 17.43 1.73 4.11
C GLY A 50 16.50 0.90 5.01
N LEU A 51 16.09 -0.28 4.57
CA LEU A 51 15.32 -1.24 5.38
C LEU A 51 16.14 -1.72 6.59
N GLN A 52 17.42 -2.06 6.38
CA GLN A 52 18.32 -2.45 7.46
C GLN A 52 18.54 -1.31 8.46
N GLU A 53 18.71 -0.07 7.99
CA GLU A 53 18.89 1.09 8.87
C GLU A 53 17.63 1.39 9.68
N ALA A 54 16.45 1.29 9.06
CA ALA A 54 15.19 1.40 9.79
C ALA A 54 15.08 0.32 10.87
N GLN A 55 15.45 -0.92 10.58
CA GLN A 55 15.43 -1.98 11.58
C GLN A 55 16.41 -1.69 12.73
N ARG A 56 17.62 -1.19 12.44
CA ARG A 56 18.60 -0.77 13.45
C ARG A 56 18.09 0.38 14.34
N CYS A 57 17.38 1.34 13.77
CA CYS A 57 16.74 2.42 14.52
C CYS A 57 15.60 1.94 15.42
N GLY A 58 15.10 0.71 15.23
CA GLY A 58 14.07 0.09 16.06
C GLY A 58 12.65 0.26 15.52
N PHE A 59 12.49 0.53 14.22
CA PHE A 59 11.17 0.48 13.58
C PHE A 59 10.61 -0.94 13.64
N ASP A 60 9.38 -1.08 14.17
CA ASP A 60 8.68 -2.36 14.29
C ASP A 60 7.16 -2.15 14.38
N PRO A 61 6.34 -2.85 13.55
CA PRO A 61 6.75 -3.64 12.39
C PRO A 61 7.25 -2.76 11.23
N ILE A 62 8.20 -3.30 10.46
CA ILE A 62 8.51 -2.85 9.11
C ILE A 62 7.66 -3.68 8.15
N LYS A 63 6.76 -3.03 7.42
CA LYS A 63 5.95 -3.66 6.39
C LYS A 63 6.59 -3.46 5.03
N VAL A 64 6.68 -4.50 4.23
CA VAL A 64 7.12 -4.41 2.83
C VAL A 64 5.88 -4.63 1.96
N ASN A 65 5.53 -3.66 1.13
CA ASN A 65 4.41 -3.79 0.19
C ASN A 65 4.98 -4.12 -1.19
N ALA A 66 4.42 -5.13 -1.84
CA ALA A 66 4.80 -5.56 -3.17
C ALA A 66 3.58 -5.76 -4.06
N VAL A 67 3.67 -5.37 -5.32
CA VAL A 67 2.68 -5.66 -6.36
C VAL A 67 3.26 -6.71 -7.30
N ALA A 68 2.72 -7.94 -7.26
CA ALA A 68 3.11 -8.99 -8.18
C ALA A 68 2.41 -8.81 -9.52
N MET A 69 3.18 -8.73 -10.61
CA MET A 69 2.69 -8.51 -11.97
C MET A 69 3.05 -9.69 -12.86
N LYS A 70 2.02 -10.25 -13.52
CA LYS A 70 2.15 -11.45 -14.35
C LYS A 70 3.08 -11.20 -15.54
N GLY A 71 4.02 -12.12 -15.75
CA GLY A 71 5.03 -12.04 -16.80
C GLY A 71 6.13 -11.02 -16.51
N PHE A 72 6.27 -10.57 -15.27
CA PHE A 72 7.27 -9.56 -14.91
C PHE A 72 7.90 -9.78 -13.52
N THR A 73 7.12 -9.69 -12.44
CA THR A 73 7.61 -9.91 -11.06
C THR A 73 7.03 -11.16 -10.39
N ASP A 74 6.22 -11.93 -11.13
CA ASP A 74 5.48 -13.08 -10.61
C ASP A 74 6.31 -14.34 -10.38
N ASP A 75 7.54 -14.35 -10.89
CA ASP A 75 8.60 -15.31 -10.60
C ASP A 75 9.26 -15.06 -9.23
N GLU A 76 9.24 -13.83 -8.71
CA GLU A 76 9.88 -13.47 -7.43
C GLU A 76 8.93 -13.53 -6.22
N ILE A 77 7.69 -14.00 -6.39
CA ILE A 77 6.69 -14.06 -5.31
C ILE A 77 7.23 -14.80 -4.07
N VAL A 78 7.83 -15.97 -4.28
CA VAL A 78 8.38 -16.79 -3.18
C VAL A 78 9.68 -16.19 -2.64
N ASP A 79 10.48 -15.56 -3.49
CA ASP A 79 11.74 -14.93 -3.10
C ASP A 79 11.51 -13.69 -2.22
N LEU A 80 10.52 -12.86 -2.55
CA LEU A 80 10.07 -11.76 -1.70
C LEU A 80 9.54 -12.25 -0.35
N ALA A 81 8.73 -13.32 -0.34
CA ALA A 81 8.23 -13.93 0.89
C ALA A 81 9.37 -14.44 1.77
N LYS A 82 10.35 -15.13 1.17
CA LYS A 82 11.56 -15.58 1.86
C LYS A 82 12.37 -14.40 2.40
N PHE A 83 12.61 -13.38 1.59
CA PHE A 83 13.35 -12.18 1.99
C PHE A 83 12.73 -11.50 3.21
N ALA A 84 11.43 -11.25 3.18
CA ALA A 84 10.73 -10.63 4.31
C ALA A 84 10.78 -11.51 5.56
N ARG A 85 10.53 -12.82 5.41
CA ARG A 85 10.58 -13.80 6.50
C ARG A 85 11.97 -13.85 7.16
N ASP A 86 13.04 -13.87 6.37
CA ASP A 86 14.41 -13.95 6.88
C ASP A 86 14.87 -12.68 7.60
N ASN A 87 14.25 -11.52 7.31
CA ASN A 87 14.58 -10.24 7.92
C ASN A 87 13.57 -9.78 8.98
N ALA A 88 12.58 -10.61 9.32
CA ALA A 88 11.47 -10.27 10.21
C ALA A 88 10.64 -9.04 9.75
N TYR A 89 10.45 -8.90 8.44
CA TYR A 89 9.52 -7.94 7.86
C TYR A 89 8.16 -8.59 7.59
N GLN A 90 7.10 -7.80 7.69
CA GLN A 90 5.76 -8.25 7.27
C GLN A 90 5.56 -7.89 5.80
N LEU A 91 5.66 -8.89 4.91
CA LEU A 91 5.35 -8.71 3.49
C LEU A 91 3.84 -8.58 3.29
N ARG A 92 3.43 -7.69 2.38
CA ARG A 92 2.06 -7.54 1.94
C ARG A 92 2.00 -7.49 0.43
N PHE A 93 1.40 -8.51 -0.17
CA PHE A 93 1.10 -8.49 -1.59
C PHE A 93 -0.18 -7.71 -1.86
N ILE A 94 -0.13 -6.80 -2.82
CA ILE A 94 -1.26 -6.01 -3.27
C ILE A 94 -1.62 -6.47 -4.67
N GLU A 95 -2.88 -6.79 -4.90
CA GLU A 95 -3.37 -7.08 -6.25
C GLU A 95 -3.15 -5.87 -7.17
N PHE A 96 -2.51 -6.13 -8.32
CA PHE A 96 -2.28 -5.09 -9.31
C PHE A 96 -3.61 -4.48 -9.77
N MET A 97 -3.75 -3.17 -9.56
CA MET A 97 -4.85 -2.36 -10.05
C MET A 97 -4.30 -1.42 -11.13
N PRO A 98 -4.80 -1.47 -12.37
CA PRO A 98 -4.34 -0.59 -13.46
C PRO A 98 -4.87 0.84 -13.27
N LEU A 99 -4.33 1.53 -12.27
CA LEU A 99 -4.67 2.89 -11.88
C LEU A 99 -3.94 3.95 -12.70
N ASP A 100 -2.89 3.59 -13.43
CA ASP A 100 -2.06 4.53 -14.19
C ASP A 100 -2.77 5.08 -15.41
N ALA A 101 -2.95 6.40 -15.49
CA ALA A 101 -3.58 7.06 -16.63
C ALA A 101 -2.92 6.75 -17.99
N ASP A 102 -1.66 6.29 -17.98
CA ASP A 102 -0.84 6.04 -19.17
C ASP A 102 -1.00 4.62 -19.77
N ASP A 103 -1.86 3.77 -19.18
CA ASP A 103 -2.17 2.39 -19.62
C ASP A 103 -0.95 1.47 -19.89
N ILE A 104 0.22 1.80 -19.33
CA ILE A 104 1.48 1.06 -19.49
C ILE A 104 1.34 -0.38 -18.95
N TRP A 105 0.51 -0.56 -17.91
CA TRP A 105 0.34 -1.82 -17.20
C TRP A 105 -1.14 -2.26 -17.31
N GLY A 106 -1.38 -3.31 -18.09
CA GLY A 106 -2.72 -3.76 -18.47
C GLY A 106 -3.34 -4.82 -17.56
N ARG A 107 -4.64 -5.08 -17.73
CA ARG A 107 -5.37 -6.13 -17.00
C ARG A 107 -4.77 -7.53 -17.19
N ASN A 108 -4.03 -7.76 -18.27
CA ASN A 108 -3.33 -9.02 -18.53
C ASN A 108 -2.20 -9.31 -17.53
N MET A 109 -1.75 -8.30 -16.78
CA MET A 109 -0.70 -8.43 -15.77
C MET A 109 -1.25 -8.74 -14.37
N PHE A 110 -2.57 -8.87 -14.24
CA PHE A 110 -3.26 -9.19 -13.00
C PHE A 110 -2.99 -10.63 -12.55
N ILE A 111 -2.76 -10.80 -11.24
CA ILE A 111 -2.66 -12.08 -10.55
C ILE A 111 -3.63 -12.05 -9.37
N PRO A 112 -4.59 -12.99 -9.27
CA PRO A 112 -5.45 -13.09 -8.10
C PRO A 112 -4.66 -13.34 -6.82
N GLY A 113 -5.04 -12.72 -5.72
CA GLY A 113 -4.40 -12.92 -4.42
C GLY A 113 -4.33 -14.40 -4.01
N LYS A 114 -5.37 -15.20 -4.33
CA LYS A 114 -5.39 -16.65 -4.10
C LYS A 114 -4.28 -17.41 -4.84
N GLU A 115 -3.91 -16.98 -6.04
CA GLU A 115 -2.80 -17.59 -6.78
C GLU A 115 -1.46 -17.30 -6.09
N ILE A 116 -1.26 -16.06 -5.61
CA ILE A 116 -0.07 -15.67 -4.85
C ILE A 116 0.01 -16.47 -3.53
N ILE A 117 -1.10 -16.60 -2.80
CA ILE A 117 -1.20 -17.41 -1.58
C ILE A 117 -0.76 -18.84 -1.87
N ASN A 118 -1.32 -19.49 -2.89
CA ASN A 118 -1.00 -20.87 -3.23
C ASN A 118 0.48 -21.07 -3.62
N LYS A 119 1.09 -20.11 -4.32
CA LYS A 119 2.52 -20.15 -4.68
C LYS A 119 3.41 -20.14 -3.44
N ILE A 120 3.07 -19.32 -2.44
CA ILE A 120 3.82 -19.23 -1.18
C ILE A 120 3.57 -20.47 -0.31
N ASP A 121 2.30 -20.86 -0.14
CA ASP A 121 1.87 -22.00 0.67
C ASP A 121 2.52 -23.33 0.25
N ALA A 122 2.74 -23.50 -1.06
CA ALA A 122 3.44 -24.68 -1.60
C ALA A 122 4.90 -24.84 -1.13
N VAL A 123 5.54 -23.76 -0.65
CA VAL A 123 6.94 -23.75 -0.17
C VAL A 123 7.00 -23.48 1.33
N TYR A 124 6.18 -22.55 1.82
CA TYR A 124 6.06 -22.16 3.22
C TYR A 124 4.59 -22.27 3.63
N PRO A 125 4.16 -23.37 4.28
CA PRO A 125 2.77 -23.57 4.67
C PRO A 125 2.20 -22.39 5.45
N LEU A 126 0.98 -21.98 5.09
CA LEU A 126 0.30 -20.78 5.58
C LEU A 126 -0.99 -21.12 6.32
N ASN A 127 -1.16 -20.56 7.51
CA ASN A 127 -2.39 -20.64 8.28
C ASN A 127 -3.09 -19.27 8.31
N PRO A 128 -4.39 -19.16 7.98
CA PRO A 128 -5.10 -17.89 8.04
C PRO A 128 -5.16 -17.36 9.48
N VAL A 129 -4.97 -16.06 9.65
CA VAL A 129 -5.08 -15.37 10.94
C VAL A 129 -6.49 -14.80 11.08
N ASP A 130 -7.09 -14.97 12.27
CA ASP A 130 -8.40 -14.40 12.58
C ASP A 130 -8.30 -12.87 12.82
N MET A 131 -8.95 -12.09 11.97
CA MET A 131 -8.85 -10.63 11.92
C MET A 131 -9.96 -9.97 12.75
N ASN A 132 -9.81 -10.04 14.08
CA ASN A 132 -10.78 -9.48 15.03
C ASN A 132 -10.43 -8.07 15.54
N GLY A 133 -11.39 -7.40 16.17
CA GLY A 133 -11.18 -6.08 16.79
C GLY A 133 -10.80 -5.02 15.77
N ASP A 134 -9.74 -4.26 16.02
CA ASP A 134 -9.24 -3.24 15.09
C ASP A 134 -8.63 -3.83 13.82
N ALA A 135 -8.13 -5.08 13.87
CA ALA A 135 -7.52 -5.76 12.74
C ALA A 135 -8.53 -6.00 11.60
N LYS A 136 -9.83 -6.03 11.89
CA LYS A 136 -10.89 -6.13 10.87
C LYS A 136 -10.86 -4.98 9.85
N HIS A 137 -10.28 -3.84 10.21
CA HIS A 137 -10.16 -2.69 9.31
C HIS A 137 -8.86 -2.68 8.51
N ASP A 138 -7.95 -3.64 8.75
CA ASP A 138 -6.74 -3.78 7.94
C ASP A 138 -7.13 -4.29 6.54
N PRO A 139 -6.72 -3.60 5.46
CA PRO A 139 -7.01 -4.07 4.10
C PRO A 139 -6.34 -5.40 3.75
N ALA A 140 -5.31 -5.82 4.50
CA ALA A 140 -4.63 -7.09 4.27
C ALA A 140 -5.27 -8.21 5.08
N LYS A 141 -5.59 -9.35 4.44
CA LYS A 141 -5.82 -10.61 5.15
C LYS A 141 -4.46 -11.23 5.49
N LEU A 142 -4.24 -11.52 6.76
CA LEU A 142 -2.96 -12.06 7.23
C LEU A 142 -2.97 -13.59 7.26
N TYR A 143 -1.84 -14.18 6.90
CA TYR A 143 -1.55 -15.60 7.01
C TYR A 143 -0.22 -15.75 7.75
N GLN A 144 -0.21 -16.58 8.78
CA GLN A 144 0.99 -16.90 9.54
C GLN A 144 1.71 -18.08 8.89
N PHE A 145 3.04 -18.04 8.84
CA PHE A 145 3.83 -19.20 8.47
C PHE A 145 3.69 -20.29 9.56
N ASP A 146 3.48 -21.54 9.17
CA ASP A 146 3.27 -22.66 10.10
C ASP A 146 4.46 -22.90 11.04
N ASP A 147 5.66 -22.55 10.60
CA ASP A 147 6.88 -22.60 11.40
C ASP A 147 7.07 -21.41 12.38
N GLY A 148 6.09 -20.51 12.45
CA GLY A 148 6.04 -19.40 13.39
C GLY A 148 6.93 -18.20 13.04
N LYS A 149 7.59 -18.18 11.86
CA LYS A 149 8.48 -17.06 11.47
C LYS A 149 7.72 -15.87 10.86
N GLY A 150 6.75 -15.35 11.60
CA GLY A 150 5.97 -14.16 11.22
C GLY A 150 4.79 -14.46 10.30
N ASP A 151 4.33 -13.42 9.58
CA ASP A 151 3.15 -13.45 8.74
C ASP A 151 3.36 -12.75 7.38
N VAL A 152 2.46 -13.05 6.44
CA VAL A 152 2.34 -12.41 5.14
C VAL A 152 0.90 -11.95 4.95
N GLY A 153 0.72 -10.73 4.43
CA GLY A 153 -0.57 -10.14 4.15
C GLY A 153 -0.92 -10.16 2.66
N PHE A 154 -2.20 -10.27 2.35
CA PHE A 154 -2.72 -10.17 0.99
C PHE A 154 -3.84 -9.14 0.92
N ILE A 155 -3.67 -8.15 0.06
CA ILE A 155 -4.61 -7.06 -0.19
C ILE A 155 -5.28 -7.35 -1.53
N SER A 156 -6.40 -8.07 -1.48
CA SER A 156 -7.19 -8.51 -2.63
C SER A 156 -8.15 -7.42 -3.13
N SER A 157 -7.62 -6.25 -3.48
CA SER A 157 -8.41 -5.07 -3.83
C SER A 157 -9.32 -5.22 -5.07
N VAL A 158 -9.10 -6.23 -5.90
CA VAL A 158 -9.91 -6.51 -7.09
C VAL A 158 -10.83 -7.70 -6.88
N THR A 159 -10.30 -8.82 -6.40
CA THR A 159 -11.05 -10.08 -6.26
C THR A 159 -11.93 -10.13 -5.03
N GLU A 160 -11.52 -9.49 -3.93
CA GLU A 160 -12.24 -9.46 -2.66
C GLU A 160 -12.21 -8.05 -2.04
N PRO A 161 -12.94 -7.07 -2.62
CA PRO A 161 -12.89 -5.69 -2.15
C PRO A 161 -13.32 -5.52 -0.68
N PHE A 162 -12.59 -4.70 0.08
CA PHE A 162 -12.82 -4.44 1.51
C PHE A 162 -13.50 -3.08 1.78
N CYS A 163 -14.24 -2.53 0.81
CA CYS A 163 -14.80 -1.18 0.89
C CYS A 163 -15.79 -1.01 2.05
N GLU A 164 -16.58 -2.04 2.34
CA GLU A 164 -17.58 -2.05 3.42
C GLU A 164 -16.97 -1.75 4.79
N GLN A 165 -15.72 -2.17 5.01
CA GLN A 165 -15.00 -2.02 6.28
C GLN A 165 -14.03 -0.82 6.26
N CYS A 166 -13.98 -0.07 5.15
CA CYS A 166 -13.00 0.98 4.93
C CYS A 166 -13.35 2.28 5.68
N ASN A 167 -12.55 2.61 6.69
CA ASN A 167 -12.65 3.84 7.48
C ASN A 167 -11.67 4.95 7.03
N ARG A 168 -11.07 4.83 5.84
CA ARG A 168 -10.04 5.77 5.36
C ARG A 168 -10.64 6.93 4.56
N ILE A 169 -10.05 8.11 4.74
CA ILE A 169 -10.14 9.28 3.87
C ILE A 169 -8.72 9.79 3.59
N ARG A 170 -8.57 10.69 2.63
CA ARG A 170 -7.28 11.15 2.17
C ARG A 170 -7.26 12.66 1.97
N LEU A 171 -6.20 13.30 2.42
CA LEU A 171 -5.88 14.69 2.10
C LEU A 171 -4.73 14.68 1.10
N THR A 172 -4.91 15.34 -0.05
CA THR A 172 -3.87 15.48 -1.07
C THR A 172 -2.90 16.60 -0.71
N ALA A 173 -1.75 16.66 -1.38
CA ALA A 173 -0.73 17.69 -1.14
C ALA A 173 -1.19 19.12 -1.50
N ASP A 174 -2.14 19.24 -2.44
CA ASP A 174 -2.83 20.47 -2.81
C ASP A 174 -4.09 20.73 -1.96
N GLY A 175 -4.25 20.00 -0.85
CA GLY A 175 -5.25 20.25 0.18
C GLY A 175 -6.69 19.91 -0.21
N GLN A 176 -6.85 18.93 -1.09
CA GLN A 176 -8.14 18.36 -1.47
C GLN A 176 -8.44 17.12 -0.62
N LEU A 177 -9.65 17.04 -0.08
CA LEU A 177 -10.15 15.86 0.61
C LEU A 177 -10.78 14.88 -0.38
N ARG A 178 -10.39 13.62 -0.27
CA ARG A 178 -10.91 12.48 -1.02
C ARG A 178 -11.45 11.42 -0.06
N THR A 179 -12.68 10.99 -0.28
CA THR A 179 -13.32 9.94 0.55
C THR A 179 -12.90 8.53 0.14
N CYS A 180 -12.38 8.38 -1.08
CA CYS A 180 -11.90 7.13 -1.64
C CYS A 180 -10.66 7.38 -2.50
N LEU A 181 -9.78 6.37 -2.59
CA LEU A 181 -8.66 6.37 -3.55
C LEU A 181 -9.17 6.60 -4.98
N PHE A 182 -10.32 5.99 -5.28
CA PHE A 182 -10.98 5.98 -6.59
C PHE A 182 -11.97 7.12 -6.80
N SER A 183 -12.08 8.08 -5.87
CA SER A 183 -13.05 9.17 -5.99
C SER A 183 -12.82 9.99 -7.27
N ILE A 184 -13.86 10.32 -8.00
CA ILE A 184 -13.78 11.29 -9.11
C ILE A 184 -14.13 12.71 -8.65
N THR A 185 -14.52 12.87 -7.39
CA THR A 185 -14.82 14.14 -6.74
C THR A 185 -13.85 14.41 -5.59
N GLU A 186 -13.67 15.69 -5.29
CA GLU A 186 -12.78 16.19 -4.24
C GLU A 186 -13.46 17.35 -3.51
N THR A 187 -13.12 17.55 -2.24
CA THR A 187 -13.59 18.69 -1.44
C THR A 187 -12.42 19.59 -1.09
N ASP A 188 -12.47 20.85 -1.49
CA ASP A 188 -11.41 21.82 -1.20
C ASP A 188 -11.43 22.23 0.27
N LEU A 189 -10.38 21.85 1.01
CA LEU A 189 -10.18 22.27 2.39
C LEU A 189 -9.17 23.41 2.50
N LEU A 190 -8.30 23.59 1.49
CA LEU A 190 -7.19 24.52 1.55
C LEU A 190 -7.64 25.97 1.42
N THR A 191 -8.57 26.25 0.50
CA THR A 191 -9.05 27.62 0.28
C THR A 191 -9.76 28.18 1.51
N PRO A 192 -10.75 27.48 2.13
CA PRO A 192 -11.38 27.96 3.36
C PRO A 192 -10.38 28.12 4.51
N LEU A 193 -9.46 27.17 4.68
CA LEU A 193 -8.43 27.24 5.72
C LEU A 193 -7.54 28.48 5.55
N ARG A 194 -7.10 28.77 4.31
CA ARG A 194 -6.28 29.97 4.02
C ARG A 194 -7.06 31.28 4.12
N ALA A 195 -8.38 31.23 3.97
CA ALA A 195 -9.26 32.38 4.19
C ALA A 195 -9.52 32.63 5.69
N GLY A 196 -8.97 31.81 6.60
CA GLY A 196 -9.15 31.94 8.04
C GLY A 196 -10.51 31.44 8.53
N ALA A 197 -11.11 30.47 7.82
CA ALA A 197 -12.31 29.79 8.29
C ALA A 197 -12.05 29.13 9.66
N PRO A 198 -13.02 29.17 10.59
CA PRO A 198 -12.87 28.54 11.90
C PRO A 198 -12.86 27.01 11.78
N ASP A 199 -12.29 26.33 12.78
CA ASP A 199 -12.13 24.86 12.79
C ASP A 199 -13.46 24.12 12.59
N GLU A 200 -14.56 24.65 13.14
CA GLU A 200 -15.90 24.08 12.98
C GLU A 200 -16.34 24.04 11.51
N THR A 201 -16.01 25.07 10.72
CA THR A 201 -16.32 25.11 9.30
C THR A 201 -15.53 24.05 8.53
N ILE A 202 -14.25 23.85 8.86
CA ILE A 202 -13.43 22.79 8.26
C ILE A 202 -13.95 21.41 8.66
N GLY A 203 -14.35 21.25 9.94
CA GLY A 203 -14.97 20.04 10.46
C GLY A 203 -16.26 19.68 9.71
N ASP A 204 -17.15 20.65 9.49
CA ASP A 204 -18.39 20.45 8.75
C ASP A 204 -18.13 20.04 7.29
N LEU A 205 -17.16 20.64 6.61
CA LEU A 205 -16.76 20.25 5.25
C LEU A 205 -16.28 18.79 5.19
N ILE A 206 -15.50 18.36 6.18
CA ILE A 206 -15.03 16.97 6.27
C ILE A 206 -16.22 16.02 6.52
N ILE A 207 -17.12 16.36 7.44
CA ILE A 207 -18.30 15.55 7.76
C ILE A 207 -19.20 15.40 6.52
N GLU A 208 -19.50 16.49 5.83
CA GLU A 208 -20.32 16.46 4.62
C GLU A 208 -19.67 15.65 3.51
N ALA A 209 -18.36 15.79 3.30
CA ALA A 209 -17.65 14.95 2.35
C ALA A 209 -17.76 13.47 2.72
N VAL A 210 -17.54 13.10 3.98
CA VAL A 210 -17.61 11.71 4.44
C VAL A 210 -19.02 11.12 4.27
N LYS A 211 -20.09 11.90 4.47
CA LYS A 211 -21.48 11.46 4.20
C LYS A 211 -21.70 11.07 2.74
N GLN A 212 -20.93 11.64 1.81
CA GLN A 212 -20.97 11.31 0.38
C GLN A 212 -20.04 10.16 -0.01
N LYS A 213 -19.38 9.50 0.96
CA LYS A 213 -18.50 8.37 0.67
C LYS A 213 -19.30 7.21 0.06
N GLU A 214 -18.91 6.82 -1.15
CA GLU A 214 -19.52 5.70 -1.87
C GLU A 214 -19.30 4.37 -1.12
N ALA A 215 -20.25 3.43 -1.30
CA ALA A 215 -20.17 2.10 -0.70
C ALA A 215 -18.94 1.28 -1.15
N GLY A 216 -18.37 1.59 -2.33
CA GLY A 216 -17.12 0.99 -2.80
C GLY A 216 -16.66 1.52 -4.14
N HIS A 217 -15.41 1.24 -4.50
CA HIS A 217 -14.72 1.83 -5.66
C HIS A 217 -15.19 1.35 -7.04
N GLN A 218 -16.14 0.42 -7.12
CA GLN A 218 -16.76 -0.04 -8.36
C GLN A 218 -15.79 -0.53 -9.46
N ILE A 219 -14.57 -0.99 -9.14
CA ILE A 219 -13.54 -1.33 -10.17
C ILE A 219 -14.00 -2.44 -11.13
N ASN A 220 -14.91 -3.29 -10.67
CA ASN A 220 -15.49 -4.41 -11.43
C ASN A 220 -16.82 -4.03 -12.11
N ALA A 221 -17.33 -2.80 -11.92
CA ALA A 221 -18.57 -2.35 -12.55
C ALA A 221 -18.34 -2.03 -14.03
N VAL A 222 -19.36 -2.28 -14.85
CA VAL A 222 -19.32 -2.04 -16.31
C VAL A 222 -19.09 -0.56 -16.64
N ASN A 223 -19.63 0.33 -15.81
CA ASN A 223 -19.55 1.78 -15.94
C ASN A 223 -18.44 2.39 -15.05
N PHE A 224 -17.44 1.60 -14.64
CA PHE A 224 -16.33 2.12 -13.84
C PHE A 224 -15.62 3.27 -14.56
N VAL A 225 -15.51 4.41 -13.89
CA VAL A 225 -14.76 5.57 -14.37
C VAL A 225 -13.46 5.66 -13.59
N LYS A 226 -12.33 5.55 -14.30
CA LYS A 226 -11.00 5.67 -13.72
C LYS A 226 -10.74 7.11 -13.23
N PRO A 227 -10.16 7.30 -12.03
CA PRO A 227 -9.74 8.63 -11.58
C PRO A 227 -8.73 9.26 -12.52
N LYS A 228 -8.80 10.59 -12.69
CA LYS A 228 -7.83 11.32 -13.53
C LYS A 228 -6.46 11.51 -12.87
N ARG A 229 -6.40 11.53 -11.54
CA ARG A 229 -5.16 11.74 -10.78
C ARG A 229 -4.46 10.40 -10.57
N ASN A 230 -3.19 10.33 -10.96
CA ASN A 230 -2.31 9.20 -10.63
C ASN A 230 -2.04 9.16 -9.12
N MET A 231 -1.59 8.01 -8.61
CA MET A 231 -1.26 7.81 -7.19
C MET A 231 -0.30 8.87 -6.64
N SER A 232 0.71 9.24 -7.44
CA SER A 232 1.71 10.27 -7.12
C SER A 232 1.10 11.64 -6.83
N MET A 233 -0.03 11.97 -7.46
CA MET A 233 -0.71 13.25 -7.29
C MET A 233 -1.61 13.31 -6.06
N ILE A 234 -1.94 12.17 -5.46
CA ILE A 234 -2.79 12.09 -4.29
C ILE A 234 -2.02 11.72 -3.02
N GLY A 235 -0.68 11.60 -3.10
CA GLY A 235 0.22 11.41 -1.96
C GLY A 235 0.65 9.96 -1.74
N GLY A 236 0.83 9.20 -2.82
CA GLY A 236 1.18 7.77 -2.82
C GLY A 236 2.21 7.50 -3.88
#